data_AF-A0A7J6UQ34-F1
#
_entry.id   AF-A0A7J6UQ34-F1
#
_cell.length_a   1.000
_cell.length_b   1.000
_cell.length_c   1.000
_cell.angle_alpha   90.00
_cell.angle_beta   90.00
_cell.angle_gamma   90.00
#
_symmetry.space_group_name_H-M   'P 1'
#
loop_
_entity.id
_entity.type
_entity.pdbx_description
1 polymer ?
#
loop_
_entity_poly.entity_id
_entity_poly.type
_entity_poly.pdbx_seq_one_letter_code
_entity_poly.pdbx_strand_id
1 'polypeptide(L)'
;MSGLGGGLLPRALLFILHFPLPSPAWKYQSVGGKEGWLEDHNYFRCLHYAKPLMWDNKLAHKAKIVAQHIQEVNMLSHSPSYDQIPPSGENLANGTAGAPSWCNKRSQLFNQHCAVGAWYK
;
A
#
# COMPACT_ATOMS: atom_id res chain seq x y z
N MET A 1 28.84 46.61 -39.17
CA MET A 1 28.45 46.59 -37.74
C MET A 1 27.16 45.82 -37.61
N SER A 2 27.21 44.57 -37.15
CA SER A 2 26.05 43.86 -36.59
C SER A 2 26.58 42.88 -35.56
N GLY A 3 26.52 43.30 -34.29
CA GLY A 3 26.64 42.43 -33.12
C GLY A 3 25.36 42.56 -32.28
N LEU A 4 25.29 41.73 -31.24
CA LEU A 4 24.21 41.48 -30.27
C LEU A 4 23.50 40.15 -30.58
N GLY A 5 23.45 39.15 -29.70
CA GLY A 5 23.85 39.06 -28.30
C GLY A 5 23.02 37.93 -27.67
N GLY A 6 23.67 36.98 -27.01
CA GLY A 6 23.03 35.81 -26.42
C GLY A 6 22.00 36.17 -25.35
N GLY A 7 20.79 35.63 -25.48
CA GLY A 7 19.73 35.67 -24.47
C GLY A 7 19.71 34.36 -23.68
N LEU A 8 20.09 34.48 -22.41
CA LEU A 8 19.98 33.46 -21.36
C LEU A 8 18.54 32.93 -21.28
N LEU A 9 18.37 31.60 -21.35
CA LEU A 9 17.15 30.93 -20.92
C LEU A 9 16.87 31.32 -19.46
N PRO A 10 15.67 31.82 -19.10
CA PRO A 10 15.39 32.11 -17.71
C PRO A 10 15.39 30.80 -16.93
N ARG A 11 16.29 30.76 -15.94
CA ARG A 11 16.36 29.74 -14.89
C ARG A 11 14.95 29.45 -14.40
N ALA A 12 14.49 28.22 -14.60
CA ALA A 12 13.31 27.71 -13.94
C ALA A 12 13.52 27.85 -12.43
N LEU A 13 12.84 28.83 -11.83
CA LEU A 13 12.61 28.84 -10.40
C LEU A 13 11.86 27.55 -10.08
N LEU A 14 12.60 26.58 -9.54
CA LEU A 14 12.01 25.42 -8.88
C LEU A 14 11.33 25.94 -7.61
N PHE A 15 10.11 26.46 -7.76
CA PHE A 15 9.19 26.52 -6.64
C PHE A 15 8.97 25.07 -6.22
N ILE A 16 9.50 24.70 -5.06
CA ILE A 16 8.98 23.58 -4.29
C ILE A 16 7.56 24.00 -3.93
N LEU A 17 6.62 23.76 -4.84
CA LEU A 17 5.21 23.70 -4.54
C LEU A 17 5.12 22.65 -3.43
N HIS A 18 4.92 23.09 -2.19
CA HIS A 18 4.39 22.22 -1.16
C HIS A 18 3.01 21.79 -1.67
N PHE A 19 2.97 20.73 -2.47
CA PHE A 19 1.72 20.07 -2.78
C PHE A 19 1.20 19.57 -1.44
N PRO A 20 0.07 20.10 -0.95
CA PRO A 20 -0.51 19.57 0.26
C PRO A 20 -0.74 18.07 0.05
N LEU A 21 -0.40 17.26 1.05
CA LEU A 21 -0.67 15.84 0.99
C LEU A 21 -2.14 15.64 0.60
N PRO A 22 -2.42 14.75 -0.37
CA PRO A 22 -3.78 14.53 -0.80
C PRO A 22 -4.58 14.01 0.39
N SER A 23 -5.78 14.56 0.58
CA SER A 23 -6.67 14.12 1.64
C SER A 23 -7.33 12.81 1.21
N PRO A 24 -7.14 11.70 1.94
CA PRO A 24 -7.68 10.40 1.54
C PRO A 24 -9.20 10.36 1.70
N ALA A 25 -9.88 9.90 0.67
CA ALA A 25 -11.31 9.57 0.74
C ALA A 25 -11.58 8.30 1.57
N TRP A 26 -10.56 7.45 1.76
CA TRP A 26 -10.61 6.21 2.53
C TRP A 26 -10.21 6.45 3.99
N LYS A 27 -10.71 5.62 4.90
CA LYS A 27 -10.45 5.75 6.33
C LYS A 27 -9.59 4.59 6.81
N TYR A 28 -8.38 4.90 7.28
CA TYR A 28 -7.52 3.91 7.90
C TYR A 28 -8.15 3.34 9.18
N GLN A 29 -8.08 2.02 9.32
CA GLN A 29 -8.58 1.25 10.47
C GLN A 29 -10.11 1.23 10.65
N SER A 30 -10.88 1.63 9.63
CA SER A 30 -12.30 1.93 9.82
C SER A 30 -13.23 0.71 9.83
N VAL A 31 -12.91 -0.31 9.03
CA VAL A 31 -13.71 -1.53 8.81
C VAL A 31 -12.78 -2.74 8.66
N GLY A 32 -13.22 -3.93 9.07
CA GLY A 32 -12.46 -5.18 8.88
C GLY A 32 -12.74 -5.87 7.54
N GLY A 33 -12.15 -7.04 7.33
CA GLY A 33 -12.43 -7.90 6.19
C GLY A 33 -11.93 -7.34 4.86
N LYS A 34 -12.62 -7.73 3.77
CA LYS A 34 -12.31 -7.32 2.39
C LYS A 34 -12.24 -5.80 2.25
N GLU A 35 -13.25 -5.11 2.76
CA GLU A 35 -13.38 -3.67 2.67
C GLU A 35 -12.20 -2.99 3.36
N GLY A 36 -11.84 -3.44 4.56
CA GLY A 36 -10.73 -2.86 5.29
C GLY A 36 -9.37 -3.05 4.62
N TRP A 37 -9.12 -4.22 4.01
CA TRP A 37 -7.88 -4.45 3.25
C TRP A 37 -7.75 -3.43 2.11
N LEU A 38 -8.84 -3.16 1.40
CA LEU A 38 -8.87 -2.19 0.31
C LEU A 38 -8.79 -0.74 0.81
N GLU A 39 -9.55 -0.37 1.84
CA GLU A 39 -9.58 0.99 2.38
C GLU A 39 -8.23 1.38 2.97
N ASP A 40 -7.60 0.52 3.76
CA ASP A 40 -6.30 0.83 4.36
C ASP A 40 -5.22 0.99 3.29
N HIS A 41 -5.21 0.12 2.27
CA HIS A 41 -4.30 0.26 1.14
C HIS A 41 -4.51 1.60 0.45
N ASN A 42 -5.75 1.94 0.13
CA ASN A 42 -6.06 3.16 -0.60
C ASN A 42 -5.83 4.43 0.24
N TYR A 43 -5.97 4.35 1.56
CA TYR A 43 -5.56 5.43 2.46
C TYR A 43 -4.06 5.73 2.31
N PHE A 44 -3.19 4.73 2.45
CA PHE A 44 -1.75 4.96 2.35
C PHE A 44 -1.33 5.29 0.90
N ARG A 45 -1.86 4.60 -0.10
CA ARG A 45 -1.59 4.93 -1.51
C ARG A 45 -1.90 6.37 -1.84
N CYS A 46 -2.98 6.92 -1.28
CA CYS A 46 -3.29 8.34 -1.42
C CYS A 46 -2.15 9.20 -0.86
N LEU A 47 -1.70 8.96 0.38
CA LEU A 47 -0.58 9.70 0.99
C LEU A 47 0.73 9.62 0.17
N HIS A 48 0.90 8.56 -0.62
CA HIS A 48 2.02 8.36 -1.54
C HIS A 48 1.74 8.78 -3.00
N TYR A 49 0.67 9.55 -3.25
CA TYR A 49 0.27 10.02 -4.59
C TYR A 49 0.05 8.89 -5.62
N ALA A 50 -0.25 7.67 -5.14
CA ALA A 50 -0.53 6.52 -5.98
C ALA A 50 -2.04 6.40 -6.26
N LYS A 51 -2.39 5.98 -7.48
CA LYS A 51 -3.79 5.70 -7.86
C LYS A 51 -4.41 4.65 -6.93
N PRO A 52 -5.70 4.75 -6.56
CA PRO A 52 -6.34 3.74 -5.73
C PRO A 52 -6.40 2.38 -6.43
N LEU A 53 -6.38 1.33 -5.63
CA LEU A 53 -6.67 -0.04 -6.05
C LEU A 53 -8.18 -0.27 -6.10
N MET A 54 -8.55 -1.29 -6.86
CA MET A 54 -9.86 -1.92 -6.81
C MET A 54 -9.69 -3.36 -6.35
N TRP A 55 -10.73 -3.89 -5.70
CA TRP A 55 -10.73 -5.29 -5.31
C TRP A 55 -10.90 -6.21 -6.54
N ASP A 56 -10.11 -7.27 -6.60
CA ASP A 56 -10.24 -8.33 -7.59
C ASP A 56 -10.51 -9.67 -6.91
N ASN A 57 -11.64 -10.32 -7.25
CA ASN A 57 -12.06 -11.56 -6.61
C ASN A 57 -11.16 -12.76 -6.97
N LYS A 58 -10.49 -12.75 -8.13
CA LYS A 58 -9.55 -13.82 -8.52
C LYS A 58 -8.27 -13.70 -7.70
N LEU A 59 -7.72 -12.49 -7.53
CA LEU A 59 -6.58 -12.24 -6.65
C LEU A 59 -6.89 -12.61 -5.20
N ALA A 60 -8.08 -12.25 -4.71
CA ALA A 60 -8.52 -12.63 -3.36
C ALA A 60 -8.60 -14.15 -3.18
N HIS A 61 -9.08 -14.87 -4.19
CA HIS A 61 -9.12 -16.32 -4.16
C HIS A 61 -7.72 -16.94 -4.12
N LYS A 62 -6.78 -16.45 -4.93
CA LYS A 62 -5.36 -16.86 -4.89
C LYS A 62 -4.75 -16.61 -3.51
N ALA A 63 -4.94 -15.41 -2.96
CA ALA A 63 -4.42 -15.04 -1.65
C ALA A 63 -4.96 -15.95 -0.53
N LYS A 64 -6.24 -16.37 -0.62
CA LYS A 64 -6.81 -17.35 0.32
C LYS A 64 -6.10 -18.69 0.23
N ILE A 65 -5.85 -19.22 -0.97
CA ILE A 65 -5.13 -20.49 -1.16
C ILE A 65 -3.72 -20.40 -0.56
N VAL A 66 -3.01 -19.31 -0.81
CA VAL A 66 -1.67 -19.09 -0.23
C VAL A 66 -1.71 -19.03 1.30
N ALA A 67 -2.67 -18.32 1.88
CA ALA A 67 -2.83 -18.26 3.34
C ALA A 67 -3.13 -19.64 3.96
N GLN A 68 -3.96 -20.45 3.30
CA GLN A 68 -4.25 -21.82 3.72
C GLN A 68 -3.00 -22.71 3.63
N HIS A 69 -2.24 -22.61 2.54
CA HIS A 69 -0.99 -23.35 2.39
C HIS A 69 0.04 -22.98 3.47
N ILE A 70 0.24 -21.68 3.74
CA ILE A 70 1.14 -21.20 4.80
C ILE A 70 0.74 -21.76 6.17
N GLN A 71 -0.57 -21.84 6.45
CA GLN A 71 -1.09 -22.45 7.67
C GLN A 71 -0.78 -23.95 7.73
N GLU A 72 -0.97 -24.68 6.63
CA GLU A 72 -0.72 -26.13 6.55
C GLU A 72 0.76 -26.48 6.74
N VAL A 73 1.67 -25.70 6.15
CA VAL A 73 3.12 -25.96 6.25
C VAL A 73 3.80 -25.22 7.41
N ASN A 74 3.04 -24.39 8.14
CA ASN A 74 3.52 -23.55 9.25
C ASN A 74 4.78 -22.72 8.92
N MET A 75 4.84 -22.18 7.70
CA MET A 75 5.98 -21.40 7.22
C MET A 75 5.49 -20.27 6.31
N LEU A 76 5.96 -19.04 6.58
CA LEU A 76 5.78 -17.95 5.62
C LEU A 76 6.75 -18.12 4.45
N SER A 77 6.20 -18.46 3.30
CA SER A 77 6.93 -18.51 2.04
C SER A 77 6.08 -17.89 0.94
N HIS A 78 6.73 -17.14 0.06
CA HIS A 78 6.08 -16.60 -1.11
C HIS A 78 5.59 -17.70 -2.06
N SER A 79 4.44 -17.47 -2.67
CA SER A 79 3.96 -18.31 -3.77
C SER A 79 4.66 -17.94 -5.10
N PRO A 80 4.58 -18.77 -6.16
CA PRO A 80 5.03 -18.37 -7.50
C PRO A 80 4.02 -17.40 -8.15
N SER A 81 3.67 -16.32 -7.45
CA SER A 81 2.55 -15.43 -7.77
C SER A 81 2.68 -14.70 -9.12
N TYR A 82 3.91 -14.56 -9.61
CA TYR A 82 4.24 -13.99 -10.93
C TYR A 82 4.00 -14.95 -12.09
N ASP A 83 4.02 -16.27 -11.85
CA ASP A 83 3.75 -17.29 -12.89
C ASP A 83 2.25 -17.63 -12.98
N GLN A 84 1.46 -17.14 -12.03
CA GLN A 84 0.01 -17.34 -12.00
C GLN A 84 -0.71 -16.24 -12.79
N ILE A 85 -1.93 -16.52 -13.26
CA ILE A 85 -2.73 -15.55 -14.02
C ILE A 85 -3.88 -14.99 -13.15
N PRO A 86 -4.04 -13.65 -13.02
CA PRO A 86 -3.08 -12.64 -13.47
C PRO A 86 -1.81 -12.65 -12.61
N PRO A 87 -0.65 -12.27 -13.18
CA PRO A 87 0.58 -12.14 -12.41
C PRO A 87 0.40 -11.06 -11.34
N SER A 88 0.89 -11.32 -10.13
CA SER A 88 0.67 -10.43 -8.99
C SER A 88 1.88 -10.35 -8.07
N GLY A 89 2.18 -9.16 -7.57
CA GLY A 89 3.02 -9.02 -6.38
C GLY A 89 2.31 -9.57 -5.14
N GLU A 90 3.08 -9.94 -4.12
CA GLU A 90 2.56 -10.60 -2.93
C GLU A 90 3.23 -10.04 -1.67
N ASN A 91 2.42 -9.63 -0.70
CA ASN A 91 2.87 -9.33 0.66
C ASN A 91 2.27 -10.38 1.60
N LEU A 92 3.07 -10.87 2.54
CA LEU A 92 2.63 -11.82 3.56
C LEU A 92 2.75 -11.20 4.95
N ALA A 93 1.84 -11.58 5.84
CA ALA A 93 1.88 -11.22 7.25
C ALA A 93 1.38 -12.39 8.09
N ASN A 94 2.02 -12.59 9.23
CA ASN A 94 1.59 -13.51 10.27
C ASN A 94 1.81 -12.83 11.62
N GLY A 95 0.84 -12.92 12.51
CA GLY A 95 0.92 -12.34 13.84
C GLY A 95 0.17 -13.21 14.83
N THR A 96 0.87 -13.66 15.86
CA THR A 96 0.33 -14.50 16.95
C THR A 96 0.24 -13.75 18.28
N ALA A 97 0.62 -12.47 18.31
CA ALA A 97 0.81 -11.67 19.51
C ALA A 97 -0.03 -10.39 19.51
N GLY A 98 0.07 -9.65 20.61
CA GLY A 98 -0.56 -8.34 20.75
C GLY A 98 -0.12 -7.36 19.66
N ALA A 99 -1.05 -6.52 19.21
CA ALA A 99 -0.77 -5.45 18.27
C ALA A 99 0.24 -4.45 18.87
N PRO A 100 1.29 -4.06 18.13
CA PRO A 100 2.09 -2.90 18.50
C PRO A 100 1.23 -1.65 18.72
N SER A 101 1.59 -0.82 19.69
CA SER A 101 0.84 0.40 20.06
C SER A 101 0.62 1.37 18.91
N TRP A 102 1.51 1.37 17.91
CA TRP A 102 1.40 2.20 16.72
C TRP A 102 0.33 1.72 15.73
N CYS A 103 -0.01 0.43 15.75
CA CYS A 103 -0.81 -0.20 14.70
C CYS A 103 -2.29 -0.32 15.07
N ASN A 104 -2.66 -0.15 16.34
CA ASN A 104 -4.04 -0.32 16.73
C ASN A 104 -4.44 0.56 17.91
N LYS A 105 -5.29 1.57 17.64
CA LYS A 105 -5.96 2.35 18.70
C LYS A 105 -7.24 1.67 19.23
N ARG A 106 -7.72 0.59 18.58
CA ARG A 106 -9.06 0.00 18.77
C ARG A 106 -9.10 -1.48 19.16
N SER A 107 -7.99 -2.20 19.07
CA SER A 107 -7.87 -3.61 19.46
C SER A 107 -6.45 -3.94 19.90
N GLN A 108 -6.31 -4.91 20.81
CA GLN A 108 -5.01 -5.33 21.33
C GLN A 108 -4.37 -6.46 20.51
N LEU A 109 -5.02 -6.93 19.43
CA LEU A 109 -4.53 -8.05 18.61
C LEU A 109 -4.04 -7.59 17.25
N PHE A 110 -2.98 -8.24 16.75
CA PHE A 110 -2.48 -8.01 15.39
C PHE A 110 -3.57 -8.38 14.36
N ASN A 111 -3.87 -7.45 13.46
CA ASN A 111 -4.91 -7.62 12.45
C ASN A 111 -4.47 -7.00 11.11
N GLN A 112 -5.39 -6.97 10.14
CA GLN A 112 -5.14 -6.40 8.81
C GLN A 112 -4.61 -4.97 8.83
N HIS A 113 -5.14 -4.11 9.69
CA HIS A 113 -4.71 -2.70 9.78
C HIS A 113 -3.23 -2.61 10.12
N CYS A 114 -2.79 -3.48 11.04
CA CYS A 114 -1.39 -3.57 11.43
C CYS A 114 -0.50 -4.08 10.30
N ALA A 115 -0.95 -5.11 9.56
CA ALA A 115 -0.23 -5.61 8.40
C ALA A 115 -0.07 -4.53 7.32
N VAL A 116 -1.16 -3.85 6.92
CA VAL A 116 -1.10 -2.79 5.91
C VAL A 116 -0.24 -1.63 6.38
N GLY A 117 -0.44 -1.16 7.61
CA GLY A 117 0.37 -0.07 8.16
C GLY A 117 1.86 -0.41 8.24
N ALA A 118 2.23 -1.68 8.44
CA ALA A 118 3.63 -2.11 8.41
C ALA A 118 4.25 -2.02 7.01
N TRP A 119 3.48 -2.30 5.95
CA TRP A 119 3.99 -2.34 4.58
C TRP A 119 4.21 -0.97 3.94
N TYR A 120 3.58 0.08 4.47
CA TYR A 120 3.69 1.46 3.97
C TYR A 120 4.55 2.37 4.86
N LYS A 121 5.11 1.84 5.94
CA LYS A 121 6.04 2.58 6.82
C LYS A 121 7.38 2.86 6.18
#